data_AF-I7CYT9-F1
#
_entry.id   AF-I7CYT9-F1
#
_cell.length_a   1.000
_cell.length_b   1.000
_cell.length_c   1.000
_cell.angle_alpha   90.00
_cell.angle_beta   90.00
_cell.angle_gamma   90.00
#
_symmetry.space_group_name_H-M   'P 1'
#
loop_
_entity.id
_entity.type
_entity.pdbx_description
1 polymer ?
#
loop_
_entity_poly.entity_id
_entity_poly.type
_entity_poly.pdbx_seq_one_letter_code
_entity_poly.pdbx_strand_id
1 'polypeptide(L)'
;MAETVDLQAPVVGAGLVVAIGVLVYGRVVSETVVGIDAVVVATWVLAATFAALAAIHASVGQYDLTLGHGGGAVGWLLVLLGSTAAHVALGLGLLVLSGGYIAVRTRRRRDDGSGESTAER
;
A
#
# COMPACT_ATOMS: atom_id res chain seq x y z
N MET A 1 25.41 -10.46 -6.85
CA MET A 1 24.47 -10.84 -5.78
C MET A 1 23.99 -9.56 -5.13
N ALA A 2 22.94 -8.94 -5.66
CA ALA A 2 22.33 -7.76 -5.06
C ALA A 2 21.38 -8.28 -3.99
N GLU A 3 21.75 -8.08 -2.73
CA GLU A 3 20.85 -8.26 -1.60
C GLU A 3 19.71 -7.25 -1.80
N THR A 4 18.62 -7.69 -2.43
CA THR A 4 17.42 -6.87 -2.55
C THR A 4 16.82 -6.79 -1.15
N VAL A 5 17.24 -5.78 -0.39
CA VAL A 5 16.65 -5.46 0.92
C VAL A 5 15.14 -5.40 0.72
N ASP A 6 14.40 -6.17 1.51
CA ASP A 6 12.93 -6.13 1.50
C ASP A 6 12.48 -4.75 2.01
N LEU A 7 12.25 -3.82 1.08
CA LEU A 7 11.81 -2.47 1.38
C LEU A 7 10.29 -2.38 1.58
N GLN A 8 9.54 -3.46 1.40
CA GLN A 8 8.07 -3.40 1.49
C GLN A 8 7.62 -3.06 2.92
N ALA A 9 8.08 -3.82 3.91
CA ALA A 9 7.75 -3.61 5.31
C ALA A 9 8.11 -2.20 5.83
N PRO A 10 9.35 -1.68 5.62
CA PRO A 10 9.70 -0.34 6.10
C PRO A 10 8.92 0.77 5.39
N VAL A 11 8.65 0.65 4.08
CA VAL A 11 7.88 1.66 3.34
C VAL A 11 6.42 1.71 3.82
N VAL A 12 5.78 0.54 3.99
CA VAL A 12 4.42 0.47 4.57
C VAL A 12 4.40 1.04 5.99
N GLY A 13 5.38 0.65 6.82
CA GLY A 13 5.49 1.12 8.20
C GLY A 13 5.66 2.63 8.28
N ALA A 14 6.55 3.22 7.48
CA ALA A 14 6.76 4.66 7.42
C ALA A 14 5.49 5.40 6.96
N GLY A 15 4.85 4.94 5.89
CA GLY A 15 3.60 5.51 5.41
C GLY A 15 2.50 5.48 6.47
N LEU A 16 2.35 4.36 7.17
CA LEU A 16 1.37 4.21 8.25
C LEU A 16 1.66 5.14 9.44
N VAL A 17 2.92 5.23 9.87
CA VAL A 17 3.33 6.14 10.96
C VAL A 17 3.04 7.59 10.59
N VAL A 18 3.34 8.01 9.36
CA VAL A 18 3.04 9.36 8.88
C VAL A 18 1.53 9.60 8.86
N ALA A 19 0.73 8.67 8.33
CA ALA A 19 -0.73 8.79 8.28
C ALA A 19 -1.34 8.89 9.70
N ILE A 20 -0.89 8.05 10.64
CA ILE A 20 -1.32 8.12 12.04
C ILE A 20 -0.90 9.47 12.65
N GLY A 21 0.34 9.90 12.43
CA GLY A 21 0.83 11.19 12.93
C GLY A 21 -0.02 12.36 12.43
N VAL A 22 -0.40 12.36 11.15
CA VAL A 22 -1.31 13.35 10.56
C VAL A 22 -2.68 13.32 11.24
N LEU A 23 -3.27 12.14 11.44
CA LEU A 23 -4.58 12.01 12.10
C LEU A 23 -4.52 12.48 13.56
N VAL A 24 -3.47 12.13 14.29
CA VAL A 24 -3.25 12.57 15.68
C VAL A 24 -3.07 14.09 15.73
N TYR A 25 -2.26 14.65 14.85
CA TYR A 25 -2.07 16.10 14.74
C TYR A 25 -3.40 16.80 14.45
N GLY A 26 -4.14 16.34 13.44
CA GLY A 26 -5.47 16.86 13.13
C GLY A 26 -6.37 16.81 14.35
N ARG A 27 -6.43 15.68 15.05
CA ARG A 27 -7.32 15.52 16.20
C ARG A 27 -6.97 16.40 17.40
N VAL A 28 -5.69 16.71 17.61
CA VAL A 28 -5.20 17.44 18.79
C VAL A 28 -5.04 18.95 18.53
N VAL A 29 -4.76 19.35 17.29
CA VAL A 29 -4.40 20.75 16.98
C VAL A 29 -5.52 21.51 16.28
N SER A 30 -5.98 21.08 15.09
CA SER A 30 -6.87 21.94 14.27
C SER A 30 -7.73 21.21 13.23
N GLU A 31 -7.87 19.89 13.32
CA GLU A 31 -8.53 18.98 12.34
C GLU A 31 -7.95 19.02 10.91
N THR A 32 -7.08 19.98 10.62
CA THR A 32 -6.54 20.28 9.30
C THR A 32 -5.02 20.39 9.34
N VAL A 33 -4.39 20.10 8.21
CA VAL A 33 -2.96 20.28 7.94
C VAL A 33 -2.85 21.22 6.75
N VAL A 34 -2.31 22.43 6.98
CA VAL A 34 -2.19 23.49 5.95
C VAL A 34 -3.53 23.79 5.25
N GLY A 35 -4.62 23.83 6.02
CA GLY A 35 -5.97 24.13 5.52
C GLY A 35 -6.68 22.97 4.81
N ILE A 36 -6.08 21.77 4.77
CA ILE A 36 -6.69 20.55 4.23
C ILE A 36 -7.09 19.65 5.38
N ASP A 37 -8.27 19.04 5.32
CA ASP A 37 -8.73 18.05 6.29
C ASP A 37 -7.67 16.96 6.54
N ALA A 38 -7.34 16.69 7.80
CA ALA A 38 -6.29 15.75 8.18
C ALA A 38 -6.60 14.30 7.72
N VAL A 39 -7.87 13.89 7.64
CA VAL A 39 -8.28 12.59 7.11
C VAL A 39 -7.96 12.51 5.61
N VAL A 40 -8.21 13.59 4.87
CA VAL A 40 -7.86 13.66 3.44
C VAL A 40 -6.35 13.57 3.26
N VAL A 41 -5.57 14.31 4.05
CA VAL A 41 -4.09 14.26 4.00
C VAL A 41 -3.56 12.87 4.35
N ALA A 42 -4.08 12.24 5.42
CA ALA A 42 -3.68 10.89 5.81
C ALA A 42 -4.01 9.87 4.70
N THR A 43 -5.15 10.01 4.04
CA THR A 43 -5.55 9.16 2.91
C THR A 43 -4.61 9.34 1.71
N TRP A 44 -4.17 10.57 1.43
CA TRP A 44 -3.14 10.84 0.41
C TRP A 44 -1.79 10.18 0.74
N VAL A 45 -1.39 10.17 2.02
CA VAL A 45 -0.17 9.46 2.46
C VAL A 45 -0.27 7.96 2.15
N LEU A 46 -1.43 7.35 2.40
CA LEU A 46 -1.66 5.94 2.07
C LEU A 46 -1.61 5.70 0.55
N ALA A 47 -2.27 6.55 -0.25
CA ALA A 47 -2.20 6.49 -1.71
C ALA A 47 -0.75 6.55 -2.22
N ALA A 48 0.02 7.52 -1.72
CA ALA A 48 1.42 7.72 -2.07
C ALA A 48 2.30 6.52 -1.67
N THR A 49 2.04 5.91 -0.51
CA THR A 49 2.75 4.72 -0.05
C THR A 49 2.57 3.53 -1.00
N PHE A 50 1.32 3.28 -1.42
CA PHE A 50 1.03 2.23 -2.41
C PHE A 50 1.64 2.53 -3.78
N ALA A 51 1.60 3.78 -4.22
CA ALA A 51 2.22 4.20 -5.47
C ALA A 51 3.75 4.00 -5.44
N ALA A 52 4.40 4.38 -4.33
CA ALA A 52 5.84 4.18 -4.13
C ALA A 52 6.21 2.69 -4.17
N LEU A 53 5.45 1.83 -3.50
CA LEU A 53 5.66 0.38 -3.55
C LEU A 53 5.49 -0.17 -4.96
N ALA A 54 4.47 0.28 -5.70
CA ALA A 54 4.29 -0.14 -7.08
C ALA A 54 5.52 0.21 -7.95
N ALA A 55 6.03 1.44 -7.81
CA ALA A 55 7.21 1.91 -8.52
C ALA A 55 8.49 1.14 -8.13
N ILE A 56 8.70 0.87 -6.84
CA ILE A 56 9.84 0.07 -6.35
C ILE A 56 9.78 -1.35 -6.92
N HIS A 57 8.62 -2.01 -6.88
CA HIS A 57 8.50 -3.36 -7.44
C HIS A 57 8.67 -3.37 -8.96
N ALA A 58 8.22 -2.32 -9.65
CA ALA A 58 8.39 -2.19 -11.09
C ALA A 58 9.87 -2.06 -11.46
N SER A 59 10.66 -1.29 -10.69
CA SER A 59 12.08 -1.08 -10.95
C SER A 59 12.93 -2.34 -10.77
N VAL A 60 12.47 -3.29 -9.95
CA VAL A 60 13.14 -4.60 -9.75
C VAL A 60 12.50 -5.75 -10.55
N GLY A 61 11.59 -5.45 -11.48
CA GLY A 61 10.95 -6.43 -12.36
C GLY A 61 9.91 -7.34 -11.69
N GLN A 62 9.47 -7.02 -10.48
CA GLN A 62 8.48 -7.80 -9.73
C GLN A 62 7.03 -7.36 -10.06
N TYR A 63 6.65 -7.51 -11.33
CA TYR A 63 5.39 -6.98 -11.86
C TYR A 63 4.11 -7.49 -11.18
N ASP A 64 4.12 -8.71 -10.64
CA ASP A 64 3.01 -9.21 -9.81
C ASP A 64 2.72 -8.27 -8.63
N LEU A 65 3.76 -7.88 -7.88
CA LEU A 65 3.62 -6.99 -6.73
C LEU A 65 3.40 -5.54 -7.15
N THR A 66 3.91 -5.13 -8.32
CA THR A 66 3.57 -3.85 -8.93
C THR A 66 2.07 -3.73 -9.18
N LEU A 67 1.44 -4.76 -9.75
CA LEU A 67 0.01 -4.76 -10.01
C LEU A 67 -0.81 -4.70 -8.71
N GLY A 68 -0.42 -5.48 -7.70
CA GLY A 68 -1.08 -5.45 -6.39
C GLY A 68 -1.02 -4.06 -5.74
N HIS A 69 0.16 -3.47 -5.62
CA HIS A 69 0.31 -2.16 -4.98
C HIS A 69 -0.24 -1.02 -5.86
N GLY A 70 -0.08 -1.12 -7.18
CA GLY A 70 -0.63 -0.17 -8.14
C GLY A 70 -2.16 -0.14 -8.11
N GLY A 71 -2.80 -1.31 -8.04
CA GLY A 71 -4.25 -1.43 -7.82
C GLY A 71 -4.67 -0.76 -6.52
N GLY A 72 -3.92 -0.96 -5.44
CA GLY A 72 -4.19 -0.29 -4.16
C GLY A 72 -4.07 1.24 -4.25
N ALA A 73 -3.06 1.76 -4.98
CA ALA A 73 -2.91 3.19 -5.21
C ALA A 73 -4.11 3.77 -5.98
N VAL A 74 -4.54 3.10 -7.06
CA VAL A 74 -5.73 3.49 -7.83
C VAL A 74 -6.99 3.43 -6.95
N GLY A 75 -7.11 2.40 -6.10
CA GLY A 75 -8.20 2.27 -5.15
C GLY A 75 -8.31 3.48 -4.21
N TRP A 76 -7.17 3.92 -3.65
CA TRP A 76 -7.13 5.14 -2.84
C TRP A 76 -7.48 6.39 -3.64
N LEU A 77 -7.01 6.53 -4.88
CA LEU A 77 -7.36 7.68 -5.72
C LEU A 77 -8.86 7.74 -6.01
N LEU A 78 -9.51 6.60 -6.25
CA LEU A 78 -10.97 6.53 -6.42
C LEU A 78 -11.72 6.92 -5.15
N VAL A 79 -11.21 6.56 -3.97
CA VAL A 79 -11.78 6.98 -2.69
C VAL A 79 -11.60 8.49 -2.47
N LEU A 80 -10.43 9.04 -2.81
CA LEU A 80 -10.08 10.45 -2.62
C LEU A 80 -10.79 11.40 -3.58
N LEU A 81 -10.82 11.02 -4.87
CA LEU A 81 -11.29 11.87 -5.96
C LEU A 81 -12.70 11.49 -6.44
N GLY A 82 -13.27 10.43 -5.88
CA GLY A 82 -14.61 9.95 -6.23
C GLY A 82 -15.67 10.99 -5.90
N SER A 83 -16.37 11.47 -6.93
CA SER A 83 -17.50 12.41 -6.77
C SER A 83 -18.84 11.72 -6.48
N THR A 84 -18.88 10.38 -6.53
CA THR A 84 -20.10 9.58 -6.33
C THR A 84 -19.83 8.42 -5.40
N ALA A 85 -20.88 7.96 -4.69
CA ALA A 85 -20.81 6.78 -3.84
C ALA A 85 -20.33 5.52 -4.61
N ALA A 86 -20.68 5.41 -5.90
CA ALA A 86 -20.22 4.32 -6.75
C ALA A 86 -18.70 4.34 -6.96
N HIS A 87 -18.08 5.51 -7.20
CA HIS A 87 -16.63 5.63 -7.32
C HIS A 87 -15.92 5.23 -6.03
N VAL A 88 -16.44 5.69 -4.88
CA VAL A 88 -15.88 5.32 -3.56
C VAL A 88 -16.01 3.81 -3.32
N ALA A 89 -17.17 3.22 -3.62
CA ALA A 89 -17.39 1.78 -3.48
C ALA A 89 -16.45 0.96 -4.38
N LEU A 90 -16.24 1.39 -5.63
CA LEU A 90 -15.26 0.78 -6.53
C LEU A 90 -13.84 0.88 -5.98
N GLY A 91 -13.46 2.05 -5.44
CA GLY A 91 -12.16 2.25 -4.80
C GLY A 91 -11.93 1.31 -3.62
N LEU A 92 -12.92 1.20 -2.72
CA LEU A 92 -12.89 0.27 -1.59
C LEU A 92 -12.81 -1.20 -2.05
N GLY A 93 -13.60 -1.58 -3.06
CA GLY A 93 -13.53 -2.92 -3.65
C GLY A 93 -12.15 -3.23 -4.21
N LEU A 94 -11.55 -2.28 -4.92
CA LEU A 94 -10.21 -2.43 -5.47
C LEU A 94 -9.14 -2.54 -4.38
N LEU A 95 -9.26 -1.81 -3.27
CA LEU A 95 -8.37 -1.94 -2.10
C LEU A 95 -8.44 -3.34 -1.50
N VAL A 96 -9.64 -3.90 -1.32
CA VAL A 96 -9.83 -5.26 -0.81
C VAL A 96 -9.22 -6.30 -1.74
N LEU A 97 -9.48 -6.20 -3.05
CA LEU A 97 -8.93 -7.12 -4.05
C LEU A 97 -7.41 -7.03 -4.12
N SER A 98 -6.86 -5.81 -4.07
CA SER A 98 -5.41 -5.57 -4.10
C SER A 98 -4.72 -6.14 -2.86
N GLY A 99 -5.26 -5.88 -1.67
CA GLY A 99 -4.74 -6.44 -0.42
C GLY A 99 -4.82 -7.96 -0.39
N GLY A 100 -5.94 -8.53 -0.85
CA GLY A 100 -6.13 -9.98 -0.98
C GLY A 100 -5.11 -10.61 -1.93
N TYR A 101 -4.91 -10.00 -3.10
CA TYR A 101 -3.92 -10.44 -4.09
C TYR A 101 -2.49 -10.43 -3.52
N ILE A 102 -2.08 -9.33 -2.87
CA ILE A 102 -0.76 -9.20 -2.24
C ILE A 102 -0.59 -10.28 -1.17
N ALA A 103 -1.59 -10.48 -0.30
CA ALA A 103 -1.54 -11.49 0.76
C ALA A 103 -1.39 -12.91 0.21
N VAL A 104 -2.16 -13.27 -0.83
CA VAL A 104 -2.08 -14.59 -1.47
C VAL A 104 -0.72 -14.81 -2.13
N ARG A 105 -0.23 -13.83 -2.91
CA ARG A 105 1.08 -13.92 -3.57
C ARG A 105 2.22 -14.01 -2.58
N THR A 106 2.15 -13.27 -1.48
CA THR A 106 3.16 -13.29 -0.42
C THR A 106 3.22 -14.65 0.28
N ARG A 107 2.05 -15.26 0.57
CA ARG A 107 1.99 -16.63 1.12
C ARG A 107 2.56 -17.66 0.17
N ARG A 108 2.14 -17.66 -1.11
CA ARG A 108 2.65 -18.60 -2.11
C ARG A 108 4.17 -18.55 -2.25
N ARG A 109 4.76 -17.35 -2.30
CA ARG A 109 6.23 -17.20 -2.36
C ARG A 109 6.94 -17.80 -1.14
N ARG A 110 6.33 -17.77 0.05
CA ARG A 110 6.89 -18.40 1.26
C ARG A 110 6.79 -19.92 1.18
N ASP A 111 5.66 -20.43 0.71
CA ASP A 111 5.44 -21.88 0.58
C ASP A 111 6.39 -22.47 -0.48
N ASP A 112 6.51 -21.84 -1.65
CA ASP A 112 7.40 -22.27 -2.74
C ASP A 112 8.88 -22.25 -2.31
N GLY A 113 9.32 -21.21 -1.58
CA GLY A 113 10.69 -21.12 -1.06
C GLY A 113 11.01 -22.07 0.10
N SER A 114 10.00 -22.58 0.80
CA SER A 114 10.17 -23.54 1.91
C SER A 114 10.35 -24.99 1.44
N GLY A 115 9.99 -25.31 0.19
CA GLY A 115 10.11 -26.65 -0.39
C GLY A 115 11.56 -27.06 -0.71
N GLU A 116 12.47 -26.10 -0.90
CA GLU A 116 13.83 -26.36 -1.40
C GLU A 116 14.82 -26.72 -0.27
N SER A 117 14.49 -26.46 1.00
CA SER A 117 15.36 -26.71 2.16
C SER A 117 15.40 -28.18 2.62
N THR A 118 14.61 -29.08 2.04
CA THR A 118 14.46 -30.47 2.53
C THR A 118 15.00 -31.53 1.56
N ALA A 119 15.52 -31.13 0.40
CA ALA A 119 16.06 -32.07 -0.61
C ALA A 119 17.56 -32.34 -0.49
N GLU A 120 18.29 -31.62 0.38
CA GLU A 120 19.70 -31.89 0.71
C GLU A 120 19.85 -32.28 2.19
N ARG A 121 19.39 -33.48 2.58
CA ARG A 121 19.92 -34.21 3.74
C ARG A 121 19.95 -35.70 3.47
#